data_AF-A0A358AE30-F1
#
_entry.id   AF-A0A358AE30-F1
#
_cell.length_a   1.000
_cell.length_b   1.000
_cell.length_c   1.000
_cell.angle_alpha   90.00
_cell.angle_beta   90.00
_cell.angle_gamma   90.00
#
_symmetry.space_group_name_H-M   'P 1'
#
loop_
_entity.id
_entity.type
_entity.pdbx_description
1 polymer ?
#
loop_
_entity_poly.entity_id
_entity_poly.type
_entity_poly.pdbx_seq_one_letter_code
_entity_poly.pdbx_strand_id
1 'polypeptide(L)' 'SITRLARAYNSVIPHSGKILSGGVDANALQKPKRFFGAARAVDEGGSLTIIATALVDTG' A
#
# COMPACT_ATOMS: atom_id res chain seq x y z
N SER A 1 -3.87 -3.05 9.23
CA SER A 1 -3.58 -1.64 8.92
C SER A 1 -2.93 -1.55 7.55
N ILE A 2 -3.13 -0.45 6.83
CA ILE A 2 -2.50 -0.24 5.50
C ILE A 2 -0.97 -0.23 5.60
N THR A 3 -0.42 0.27 6.71
CA THR A 3 1.02 0.23 7.00
C THR A 3 1.56 -1.20 7.07
N ARG A 4 0.86 -2.12 7.77
CA ARG A 4 1.27 -3.53 7.86
C ARG A 4 1.16 -4.23 6.50
N LEU A 5 0.12 -3.93 5.72
CA LEU A 5 -0.02 -4.46 4.35
C LEU A 5 1.15 -4.03 3.47
N ALA A 6 1.52 -2.75 3.50
CA ALA A 6 2.66 -2.24 2.74
C ALA A 6 3.98 -2.91 3.14
N ARG A 7 4.22 -3.12 4.44
CA ARG A 7 5.41 -3.84 4.93
C ARG A 7 5.43 -5.30 4.46
N ALA A 8 4.29 -5.99 4.52
CA ALA A 8 4.18 -7.36 4.01
C ALA A 8 4.49 -7.44 2.51
N TYR A 9 4.00 -6.50 1.71
CA TYR A 9 4.36 -6.41 0.29
C TYR A 9 5.86 -6.19 0.09
N ASN A 10 6.47 -5.28 0.85
CA ASN A 10 7.92 -5.05 0.81
C ASN A 10 8.74 -6.32 1.09
N SER A 11 8.29 -7.16 2.02
CA SER A 11 9.00 -8.40 2.39
C SER A 11 8.91 -9.52 1.35
N VAL A 12 7.91 -9.51 0.47
CA VAL A 12 7.65 -10.63 -0.46
C VAL A 12 8.00 -10.30 -1.92
N ILE A 13 8.24 -9.03 -2.25
CA ILE A 13 8.64 -8.71 -3.63
C ILE A 13 10.10 -9.13 -3.90
N PRO A 14 10.45 -9.48 -5.14
CA PRO A 14 11.84 -9.55 -5.56
C PRO A 14 12.52 -8.17 -5.42
N HIS A 15 13.75 -8.16 -4.91
CA HIS A 15 14.53 -6.92 -4.79
C HIS A 15 14.81 -6.29 -6.16
N SER A 16 14.57 -4.98 -6.27
CA SER A 16 14.81 -4.21 -7.50
C SER A 16 16.22 -3.64 -7.63
N GLY A 17 17.05 -3.80 -6.59
CA GLY A 17 18.35 -3.14 -6.45
C GLY A 17 18.26 -1.66 -6.10
N LYS A 18 17.04 -1.12 -5.88
CA LYS A 18 16.80 0.29 -5.54
C LYS A 18 15.97 0.36 -4.26
N ILE A 19 16.65 0.63 -3.15
CA ILE A 19 16.02 0.78 -1.84
C ILE A 19 15.84 2.27 -1.55
N LEU A 20 14.61 2.66 -1.24
CA LEU A 20 14.25 4.01 -0.82
C LEU A 20 14.56 4.20 0.68
N SER A 21 14.59 5.45 1.11
CA SER A 21 14.71 5.81 2.53
C SER A 21 13.69 5.04 3.38
N GLY A 22 14.13 4.50 4.51
CA GLY A 22 13.29 3.67 5.39
C GLY A 22 13.22 2.18 5.02
N GLY A 23 14.09 1.69 4.12
CA GLY A 23 14.24 0.26 3.85
C GLY A 23 13.14 -0.32 2.95
N VAL A 24 12.51 0.52 2.13
CA VAL A 24 11.41 0.13 1.25
C VAL A 24 11.92 0.00 -0.17
N ASP A 25 11.68 -1.13 -0.82
CA ASP A 25 12.00 -1.31 -2.22
C ASP A 25 11.16 -0.37 -3.10
N ALA A 26 11.78 0.22 -4.13
CA ALA A 26 11.12 1.16 -5.04
C ALA A 26 9.82 0.62 -5.66
N ASN A 27 9.69 -0.70 -5.80
CA ASN A 27 8.50 -1.34 -6.38
C ASN A 27 7.48 -1.82 -5.33
N ALA A 28 7.82 -1.82 -4.03
CA ALA A 28 7.00 -2.44 -2.99
C ALA A 28 5.64 -1.77 -2.79
N LEU A 29 5.56 -0.45 -3.01
CA LEU A 29 4.35 0.32 -2.76
C LEU A 29 3.33 0.28 -3.91
N GLN A 30 3.67 -0.30 -5.07
CA GLN A 30 2.74 -0.34 -6.20
C GLN A 30 1.45 -1.10 -5.88
N LYS A 31 1.56 -2.30 -5.29
CA LYS A 31 0.39 -3.12 -4.96
C LYS A 31 -0.44 -2.54 -3.80
N PRO A 32 0.14 -2.08 -2.67
CA PRO A 32 -0.61 -1.38 -1.62
C PRO A 32 -1.36 -0.14 -2.12
N LYS A 33 -0.71 0.69 -2.98
CA LYS A 33 -1.35 1.88 -3.57
C LYS A 33 -2.55 1.51 -4.43
N ARG A 34 -2.40 0.49 -5.30
CA ARG A 34 -3.52 -0.01 -6.13
C ARG A 34 -4.66 -0.57 -5.28
N PHE A 35 -4.33 -1.32 -4.23
CA PHE A 35 -5.34 -1.87 -3.31
C PHE A 35 -6.14 -0.76 -2.62
N PHE A 36 -5.46 0.21 -2.00
CA PHE A 36 -6.16 1.29 -1.28
C PHE A 36 -6.87 2.25 -2.25
N GLY A 37 -6.26 2.53 -3.39
CA GLY A 37 -6.85 3.33 -4.47
C GLY A 37 -7.96 2.64 -5.25
N ALA A 38 -8.28 1.37 -4.96
CA ALA A 38 -9.44 0.70 -5.54
C ALA A 38 -10.76 1.26 -4.99
N ALA A 39 -10.74 1.91 -3.82
CA ALA A 39 -11.89 2.59 -3.25
C ALA A 39 -12.33 3.75 -4.15
N ARG A 40 -13.56 3.67 -4.65
CA ARG A 40 -14.18 4.69 -5.51
C ARG A 40 -15.69 4.51 -5.58
N ALA A 41 -16.40 5.60 -5.85
CA ALA A 41 -17.74 5.54 -6.39
C ALA A 41 -17.65 5.30 -7.91
N VAL A 42 -18.63 4.60 -8.47
CA VAL A 42 -18.72 4.29 -9.90
C VAL A 42 -19.92 5.01 -10.49
N ASP A 43 -19.76 5.63 -11.66
CA ASP A 43 -20.78 6.49 -12.28
C ASP A 43 -22.04 5.70 -12.68
N GLU A 44 -21.87 4.45 -13.12
CA GLU A 44 -22.96 3.53 -13.47
C GLU A 44 -23.69 2.95 -12.25
N GLY A 45 -23.27 3.33 -11.03
CA GLY A 45 -23.91 2.96 -9.78
C GLY A 45 -23.06 2.04 -8.90
N GLY A 46 -23.17 2.25 -7.58
CA GLY A 46 -22.43 1.52 -6.56
C GLY A 46 -21.15 2.21 -6.11
N SER A 47 -20.57 1.73 -5.02
CA SER A 47 -19.32 2.25 -4.49
C SER A 47 -18.55 1.18 -3.72
N LEU A 48 -17.22 1.33 -3.73
CA LEU A 48 -16.33 0.62 -2.84
C LEU A 48 -15.72 1.64 -1.87
N THR A 49 -16.07 1.53 -0.59
CA THR A 49 -15.45 2.31 0.47
C THR A 49 -14.43 1.45 1.22
N ILE A 50 -13.18 1.89 1.28
CA ILE A 50 -12.13 1.25 2.08
C ILE A 50 -11.74 2.20 3.20
N ILE A 51 -11.90 1.75 4.45
CA ILE A 51 -11.37 2.43 5.63
C ILE A 51 -10.26 1.56 6.19
N ALA A 52 -9.06 2.13 6.31
CA ALA A 52 -7.90 1.41 6.83
C ALA A 52 -7.21 2.22 7.91
N THR A 53 -6.74 1.54 8.94
CA THR A 53 -5.88 2.14 9.97
C THR A 53 -4.48 2.35 9.43
N ALA A 54 -3.84 3.46 9.80
CA ALA A 54 -2.43 3.73 9.56
C ALA A 54 -1.70 3.78 10.91
N LEU A 55 -0.48 3.24 10.95
CA LEU A 55 0.40 3.40 12.11
C LEU A 55 1.30 4.62 11.87
N VAL A 56 1.38 5.50 12.85
CA VAL A 56 2.23 6.70 12.90
C VAL A 56 3.11 6.63 14.15
N ASP A 57 4.18 7.41 14.21
CA ASP A 57 5.09 7.53 15.36
C ASP A 57 5.65 6.18 15.85
N THR A 58 5.98 5.28 14.92
CA THR A 58 6.46 3.91 15.24
C THR A 58 7.98 3.78 15.38
N GLY A 59 8.70 4.90 15.52
CA GLY A 59 10.16 4.98 15.55
C GLY A 59 10.73 6.09 14.69
#